data_AF-A0A7S0EBC1-F1
#
_entry.id   AF-A0A7S0EBC1-F1
#
_cell.length_a   1.000
_cell.length_b   1.000
_cell.length_c   1.000
_cell.angle_alpha   90.00
_cell.angle_beta   90.00
_cell.angle_gamma   90.00
#
_symmetry.space_group_name_H-M   'P 1'
#
loop_
_entity.id
_entity.type
_entity.pdbx_description
1 polymer ?
#
loop_
_entity_poly.entity_id
_entity_poly.type
_entity_poly.pdbx_seq_one_letter_code
_entity_poly.pdbx_strand_id
1 'polypeptide(L)'
;RKVLNKYYPPDFDPTLLPRNRKPRDRQIEVRIMIPFTLCCSTCKEFSYRGKKFNSKKEIAQDVTYLGIHIHRFFIKCPRCASEIVFRTDPEHADYVLEHGATRNYEVWND
;
A
#
# COMPACT_ATOMS: atom_id res chain seq x y z
N ARG A 1 -4.55 -11.70 -20.51
CA ARG A 1 -4.91 -12.07 -21.91
C ARG A 1 -3.72 -11.74 -22.80
N LYS A 2 -3.17 -12.70 -23.53
CA LYS A 2 -2.01 -12.47 -24.42
C LYS A 2 -2.49 -11.91 -25.76
N VAL A 3 -1.81 -10.89 -26.26
CA VAL A 3 -2.01 -10.34 -27.60
C VAL A 3 -0.70 -10.54 -28.34
N LEU A 4 -0.74 -11.23 -29.47
CA LEU A 4 0.47 -11.61 -30.23
C LEU A 4 1.08 -10.39 -30.91
N ASN A 5 0.25 -9.60 -31.60
CA ASN A 5 0.71 -8.44 -32.36
C ASN A 5 -0.11 -7.19 -32.02
N LYS A 6 0.56 -6.03 -32.03
CA LYS A 6 -0.08 -4.71 -32.03
C LYS A 6 0.28 -4.04 -33.36
N TYR A 7 -0.70 -3.46 -34.04
CA TYR A 7 -0.45 -2.67 -35.23
C TYR A 7 0.27 -1.37 -34.84
N TYR A 8 1.41 -1.10 -35.48
CA TYR A 8 2.11 0.16 -35.41
C TYR A 8 1.95 0.84 -36.79
N PRO A 9 1.54 2.12 -36.86
CA PRO A 9 1.50 2.86 -38.11
C PRO A 9 2.86 2.88 -38.82
N PRO A 10 2.91 2.96 -40.17
CA PRO A 10 4.16 2.98 -40.93
C PRO A 10 5.05 4.19 -40.60
N ASP A 11 4.46 5.31 -40.21
CA ASP A 11 5.17 6.55 -39.84
C ASP A 11 5.54 6.63 -38.35
N PHE A 12 5.42 5.53 -37.60
CA PHE A 12 5.68 5.53 -36.15
C PHE A 12 7.18 5.58 -35.84
N ASP A 13 7.67 6.74 -35.40
CA ASP A 13 9.03 6.91 -34.88
C ASP A 13 9.04 6.86 -33.33
N PRO A 14 9.70 5.88 -32.71
CA PRO A 14 9.79 5.75 -31.25
C PRO A 14 10.56 6.89 -30.57
N THR A 15 11.39 7.65 -31.29
CA THR A 15 12.19 8.74 -30.72
C THR A 15 11.37 10.00 -30.43
N LEU A 16 10.24 10.17 -31.13
CA LEU A 16 9.37 11.34 -31.00
C LEU A 16 8.44 11.28 -29.78
N LEU A 17 8.35 10.14 -29.10
CA LEU A 17 7.43 9.99 -27.96
C LEU A 17 8.00 10.60 -26.67
N PRO A 18 7.25 11.51 -26.01
CA PRO A 18 7.65 12.00 -24.70
C PRO A 18 7.48 10.90 -23.64
N ARG A 19 8.50 10.73 -22.79
CA ARG A 19 8.37 9.89 -21.58
C ARG A 19 7.63 10.66 -20.51
N ASN A 20 6.42 10.22 -20.17
CA ASN A 20 5.69 10.76 -19.02
C ASN A 20 6.36 10.33 -17.71
N ARG A 21 7.21 11.20 -17.14
CA ARG A 21 7.85 11.00 -15.85
C ARG A 21 6.88 11.41 -14.75
N LYS A 22 6.22 10.43 -14.14
CA LYS A 22 5.38 10.66 -12.96
C LYS A 22 6.25 11.04 -11.75
N PRO A 23 5.72 11.86 -10.81
CA PRO A 23 6.44 12.18 -9.57
C PRO A 23 6.77 10.90 -8.79
N ARG A 24 7.90 10.91 -8.09
CA ARG A 24 8.40 9.76 -7.31
C ARG A 24 7.48 9.42 -6.14
N ASP A 25 6.87 10.43 -5.53
CA ASP A 25 6.06 10.30 -4.31
C ASP A 25 4.58 10.11 -4.60
N ARG A 26 4.24 9.60 -5.79
CA ARG A 26 2.84 9.39 -6.13
C ARG A 26 2.25 8.27 -5.26
N GLN A 27 1.02 8.48 -4.83
CA GLN A 27 0.21 7.41 -4.28
C GLN A 27 -0.20 6.43 -5.39
N ILE A 28 0.10 5.15 -5.19
CA ILE A 28 -0.24 4.07 -6.12
C ILE A 28 -1.34 3.23 -5.51
N GLU A 29 -2.43 3.02 -6.23
CA GLU A 29 -3.49 2.12 -5.77
C GLU A 29 -3.04 0.66 -5.91
N VAL A 30 -3.07 -0.07 -4.80
CA VAL A 30 -2.68 -1.48 -4.72
C VAL A 30 -3.72 -2.24 -3.90
N ARG A 31 -4.08 -3.44 -4.36
CA ARG A 31 -4.94 -4.34 -3.60
C ARG A 31 -4.09 -5.19 -2.67
N ILE A 32 -4.27 -5.02 -1.36
CA ILE A 32 -3.49 -5.73 -0.33
C ILE A 32 -4.42 -6.49 0.62
N MET A 33 -3.83 -7.40 1.39
CA MET A 33 -4.49 -8.04 2.54
C MET A 33 -3.95 -7.43 3.82
N ILE A 34 -4.82 -7.25 4.81
CA ILE A 34 -4.38 -6.80 6.14
C ILE A 34 -3.48 -7.89 6.78
N PRO A 35 -2.29 -7.52 7.30
CA PRO A 35 -1.32 -8.47 7.85
C PRO A 35 -1.68 -9.01 9.25
N PHE A 36 -2.34 -8.22 10.09
CA PHE A 36 -2.73 -8.54 11.46
C PHE A 36 -4.15 -8.08 11.78
N THR A 37 -4.82 -8.67 12.76
CA THR A 37 -6.17 -8.22 13.14
C THR A 37 -6.10 -6.83 13.77
N LEU A 38 -6.89 -5.89 13.23
CA LEU A 38 -6.94 -4.50 13.72
C LEU A 38 -8.34 -4.11 14.17
N CYS A 39 -8.41 -3.21 15.14
CA CYS A 39 -9.63 -2.59 15.64
C CYS A 39 -9.63 -1.11 15.27
N CYS A 40 -10.65 -0.63 14.57
CA CYS A 40 -10.72 0.77 14.18
C CYS A 40 -10.97 1.68 15.39
N SER A 41 -10.17 2.74 15.56
CA SER A 41 -10.29 3.63 16.71
C SER A 41 -11.61 4.43 16.74
N THR A 42 -12.20 4.70 15.56
CA THR A 42 -13.43 5.50 15.45
C THR A 42 -14.70 4.68 15.67
N CYS A 43 -14.86 3.55 14.97
CA CYS A 43 -16.10 2.76 15.00
C CYS A 43 -15.99 1.44 15.77
N LYS A 44 -14.79 1.10 16.27
CA LYS A 44 -14.49 -0.15 16.99
C LYS A 44 -14.81 -1.42 16.19
N GLU A 45 -14.89 -1.29 14.87
CA GLU A 45 -15.06 -2.42 13.97
C GLU A 45 -13.75 -3.18 13.82
N PHE A 46 -13.82 -4.51 13.87
CA PHE A 46 -12.68 -5.37 13.69
C PHE A 46 -12.47 -5.71 12.21
N SER A 47 -11.23 -5.59 11.76
CA SER A 47 -10.79 -6.13 10.48
C SER A 47 -9.79 -7.25 10.74
N TYR A 48 -10.23 -8.47 10.50
CA TYR A 48 -9.42 -9.67 10.67
C TYR A 48 -8.31 -9.78 9.63
N ARG A 49 -7.24 -10.47 10.02
CA ARG A 49 -6.12 -10.82 9.15
C ARG A 49 -6.61 -11.44 7.82
N GLY A 50 -6.01 -11.04 6.71
CA GLY A 50 -6.33 -11.55 5.37
C GLY A 50 -7.47 -10.84 4.65
N LYS A 51 -8.19 -9.91 5.30
CA LYS A 51 -9.23 -9.11 4.63
C LYS A 51 -8.60 -8.23 3.54
N LYS A 52 -9.19 -8.26 2.33
CA LYS A 52 -8.67 -7.55 1.14
C LYS A 52 -9.17 -6.11 1.10
N PHE A 53 -8.26 -5.17 0.85
CA PHE A 53 -8.55 -3.74 0.69
C PHE A 53 -7.95 -3.19 -0.60
N ASN A 54 -8.65 -2.23 -1.19
CA ASN A 54 -8.02 -1.30 -2.11
C ASN A 54 -7.31 -0.25 -1.26
N SER A 55 -5.99 -0.27 -1.31
CA SER A 55 -5.12 0.61 -0.52
C SER A 55 -4.41 1.60 -1.42
N LYS A 56 -4.00 2.73 -0.86
CA LYS A 56 -3.01 3.60 -1.50
C LYS A 56 -1.66 3.33 -0.88
N LYS A 57 -0.64 3.13 -1.72
CA LYS A 57 0.75 2.90 -1.35
C LYS A 57 1.55 4.16 -1.62
N GLU A 58 2.34 4.57 -0.65
CA GLU A 58 3.29 5.68 -0.74
C GLU A 58 4.68 5.23 -0.24
N ILE A 59 5.74 5.89 -0.71
CA ILE A 59 7.08 5.70 -0.17
C ILE A 59 7.24 6.70 0.97
N ALA A 60 7.53 6.21 2.18
CA ALA A 60 7.87 7.09 3.28
C ALA A 60 9.24 7.73 2.99
N GLN A 61 9.26 9.04 2.74
CA GLN A 61 10.52 9.76 2.52
C GLN A 61 11.33 9.92 3.81
N ASP A 62 10.64 9.95 4.94
CA ASP A 62 11.21 10.28 6.25
C ASP A 62 12.06 9.14 6.82
N VAL A 63 11.84 7.91 6.37
CA VAL A 63 12.43 6.71 6.98
C VAL A 63 12.87 5.70 5.91
N THR A 64 14.15 5.34 5.95
CA THR A 64 14.71 4.23 5.19
C THR A 64 15.45 3.29 6.14
N TYR A 65 15.41 1.99 5.87
CA TYR A 65 16.10 0.99 6.68
C TYR A 65 17.22 0.36 5.85
N LEU A 66 18.49 0.64 6.19
CA LEU A 66 19.66 0.12 5.48
C LEU A 66 19.60 0.32 3.93
N GLY A 67 18.99 1.42 3.47
CA GLY A 67 18.77 1.71 2.04
C GLY A 67 17.50 1.09 1.43
N ILE A 68 16.73 0.31 2.19
CA ILE A 68 15.42 -0.22 1.81
C ILE A 68 14.35 0.85 2.06
N HIS A 69 13.53 1.10 1.05
CA HIS A 69 12.41 2.02 1.15
C HIS A 69 11.29 1.45 2.03
N ILE A 70 10.87 2.23 3.03
CA ILE A 70 9.68 1.92 3.82
C ILE A 70 8.45 2.39 3.05
N HIS A 71 7.42 1.56 3.03
CA HIS A 71 6.16 1.87 2.37
C HIS A 71 5.06 2.13 3.39
N ARG A 72 4.32 3.23 3.18
CA ARG A 72 3.09 3.53 3.90
C ARG A 72 1.89 3.08 3.08
N PHE A 73 0.94 2.47 3.76
CA PHE A 73 -0.33 2.03 3.20
C PHE A 73 -1.47 2.75 3.88
N PHE A 74 -2.37 3.27 3.05
CA PHE A 74 -3.60 3.91 3.48
C PHE A 74 -4.77 3.00 3.11
N ILE A 75 -5.53 2.59 4.11
CA ILE A 75 -6.77 1.83 3.93
C ILE A 75 -7.94 2.60 4.55
N LYS A 76 -9.14 2.36 4.04
CA LYS A 76 -10.37 2.91 4.61
C LYS A 76 -11.12 1.85 5.38
N CYS A 77 -11.59 2.21 6.58
CA CYS A 77 -12.46 1.34 7.35
C CYS A 77 -13.78 1.10 6.58
N PRO A 78 -14.27 -0.15 6.46
CA PRO A 78 -15.48 -0.44 5.68
C PRO A 78 -16.75 0.18 6.27
N ARG A 79 -16.74 0.53 7.58
CA ARG A 79 -17.92 1.02 8.30
C ARG A 79 -17.97 2.55 8.40
N CYS A 80 -16.89 3.18 8.86
CA CYS A 80 -16.84 4.63 9.08
C CYS A 80 -16.01 5.39 8.03
N ALA A 81 -15.44 4.71 7.04
CA ALA A 81 -14.56 5.28 6.02
C ALA A 81 -13.34 6.07 6.56
N SER A 82 -13.03 5.93 7.86
CA SER A 82 -11.85 6.55 8.46
C SER A 82 -10.58 5.94 7.87
N GLU A 83 -9.55 6.76 7.75
CA GLU A 83 -8.26 6.35 7.22
C GLU A 83 -7.41 5.68 8.29
N ILE A 84 -6.91 4.49 7.97
CA ILE A 84 -5.99 3.72 8.79
C ILE A 84 -4.68 3.66 8.03
N VAL A 85 -3.60 4.03 8.71
CA VAL A 85 -2.26 4.13 8.14
C VAL A 85 -1.33 3.17 8.85
N PHE A 86 -0.60 2.40 8.06
CA PHE A 86 0.45 1.52 8.56
C PHE A 86 1.63 1.49 7.60
N ARG A 87 2.80 1.22 8.15
CA ARG A 87 4.06 1.15 7.40
C ARG A 87 4.72 -0.22 7.53
N THR A 88 5.55 -0.56 6.55
CA THR A 88 6.42 -1.74 6.61
C THR A 88 7.55 -1.54 7.61
N ASP A 89 7.88 -2.56 8.38
CA ASP A 89 9.06 -2.61 9.23
C ASP A 89 9.99 -3.76 8.79
N PRO A 90 11.04 -3.45 8.01
CA PRO A 90 11.98 -4.47 7.53
C PRO A 90 12.83 -5.12 8.62
N GLU A 91 13.01 -4.49 9.78
CA GLU A 91 13.84 -5.03 10.87
C GLU A 91 13.16 -6.25 11.52
N HIS A 92 11.87 -6.14 11.81
CA HIS A 92 11.07 -7.18 12.44
C HIS A 92 10.26 -8.04 11.46
N ALA A 93 10.40 -7.79 10.15
CA ALA A 93 9.60 -8.40 9.08
C ALA A 93 8.08 -8.27 9.29
N ASP A 94 7.65 -7.19 9.93
CA ASP A 94 6.25 -6.94 10.30
C ASP A 94 5.78 -5.56 9.77
N TYR A 95 4.61 -5.13 10.20
CA TYR A 95 4.03 -3.83 9.91
C TYR A 95 3.75 -3.08 11.20
N VAL A 96 4.06 -1.78 11.19
CA VAL A 96 3.81 -0.89 12.32
C VAL A 96 2.63 0.00 11.98
N LEU A 97 1.67 0.04 12.89
CA LEU A 97 0.50 0.89 12.75
C LEU A 97 0.86 2.34 13.16
N GLU A 98 0.56 3.32 12.31
CA GLU A 98 0.80 4.74 12.58
C GLU A 98 -0.48 5.46 13.03
N HIS A 99 -1.62 5.21 12.38
CA HIS A 99 -2.85 5.97 12.63
C HIS A 99 -4.13 5.14 12.41
N GLY A 100 -5.19 5.49 13.16
CA GLY A 100 -6.58 5.14 12.82
C GLY A 100 -7.08 3.77 13.30
N ALA A 101 -6.22 2.97 13.93
CA ALA A 101 -6.60 1.69 14.51
C ALA A 101 -5.73 1.33 15.72
N THR A 102 -6.00 0.18 16.32
CA THR A 102 -5.12 -0.51 17.25
C THR A 102 -4.96 -1.96 16.79
N ARG A 103 -3.77 -2.52 16.98
CA ARG A 103 -3.51 -3.94 16.71
C ARG A 103 -4.08 -4.78 17.86
N ASN A 104 -4.73 -5.89 17.53
CA ASN A 104 -5.17 -6.84 18.55
C ASN A 104 -3.97 -7.64 19.09
N TYR A 105 -3.99 -7.94 20.38
CA TYR A 105 -2.93 -8.73 21.02
C TYR A 105 -3.00 -10.19 20.56
N GLU A 106 -1.85 -10.75 20.18
CA GLU A 106 -1.69 -12.14 19.78
C GLU A 106 -0.66 -12.79 20.72
N VAL A 107 -1.04 -13.86 21.42
CA VAL A 107 -0.26 -14.48 22.53
C VAL A 107 1.13 -14.98 22.11
N TRP A 108 1.34 -15.23 20.82
CA TRP A 108 2.62 -15.72 20.27
C TRP A 108 3.60 -14.61 19.87
N ASN A 109 3.22 -13.34 20.02
CA ASN A 109 3.98 -12.18 19.56
C ASN A 109 4.47 -11.31 20.73
N ASP A 110 4.73 -11.95 21.88
CA ASP A 110 5.25 -11.41 23.15
C ASP A 110 6.78 -11.61 23.22
#